data_AF-A0AAV3XHM9-F1
#
_entry.id   AF-A0AAV3XHM9-F1
#
_cell.length_a   1.000
_cell.length_b   1.000
_cell.length_c   1.000
_cell.angle_alpha   90.00
_cell.angle_beta   90.00
_cell.angle_gamma   90.00
#
_symmetry.space_group_name_H-M   'P 1'
#
loop_
_entity.id
_entity.type
_entity.pdbx_description
1 polymer ?
#
loop_
_entity_poly.entity_id
_entity_poly.type
_entity_poly.pdbx_seq_one_letter_code
_entity_poly.pdbx_strand_id
1 'polypeptide(L)'
;MGLQSAIIVLIEHLLKLMYWEAEKTDNARGWRDTIVEQRIQIELSLEDSPSLGPLLTDLFLDCYQKARSTALRKYQLRADFFPAEPPFTLEDVLNSDYLPQ
;
A
#
# COMPACT_ATOMS: atom_id res chain seq x y z
N MET A 1 10.49 -7.07 9.44
CA MET A 1 9.38 -7.02 8.48
C MET A 1 9.96 -7.33 7.11
N GLY A 2 9.25 -8.02 6.21
CA GLY A 2 9.76 -8.33 4.87
C GLY A 2 9.28 -7.33 3.81
N LEU A 3 9.98 -7.23 2.67
CA LEU A 3 9.66 -6.33 1.55
C LEU A 3 8.19 -6.46 1.10
N GLN A 4 7.73 -7.68 0.84
CA GLN A 4 6.33 -7.93 0.46
C GLN A 4 5.33 -7.46 1.52
N SER A 5 5.62 -7.71 2.81
CA SER A 5 4.71 -7.29 3.88
C SER A 5 4.64 -5.77 3.99
N ALA A 6 5.75 -5.06 3.78
CA ALA A 6 5.77 -3.60 3.79
C ALA A 6 4.93 -3.02 2.63
N ILE A 7 5.08 -3.58 1.42
CA ILE A 7 4.28 -3.18 0.25
C ILE A 7 2.79 -3.43 0.47
N ILE A 8 2.42 -4.59 1.03
CA ILE A 8 1.00 -4.91 1.32
C ILE A 8 0.40 -3.89 2.30
N VAL A 9 1.11 -3.58 3.39
CA VAL A 9 0.63 -2.61 4.38
C VAL A 9 0.55 -1.20 3.78
N LEU A 10 1.54 -0.81 2.97
CA LEU A 10 1.54 0.48 2.27
C LEU A 10 0.32 0.60 1.36
N ILE A 11 0.10 -0.38 0.49
CA ILE A 11 -1.05 -0.42 -0.43
C ILE A 11 -2.37 -0.36 0.33
N GLU A 12 -2.51 -1.11 1.43
CA GLU A 12 -3.71 -1.08 2.27
C GLU A 12 -4.01 0.35 2.73
N HIS A 13 -3.01 1.12 3.15
CA HIS A 13 -3.21 2.48 3.64
C HIS A 13 -3.44 3.50 2.52
N LEU A 14 -2.83 3.31 1.34
CA LEU A 14 -3.17 4.11 0.16
C LEU A 14 -4.65 3.91 -0.24
N LEU A 15 -5.12 2.66 -0.25
CA LEU A 15 -6.53 2.34 -0.55
C LEU A 15 -7.47 2.99 0.46
N LYS A 16 -7.16 2.91 1.77
CA LYS A 16 -7.95 3.60 2.80
C LYS A 16 -8.00 5.11 2.55
N LEU A 17 -6.86 5.72 2.25
CA LEU A 17 -6.77 7.17 2.04
C LEU A 17 -7.56 7.63 0.81
N MET A 18 -7.60 6.84 -0.27
CA MET A 18 -8.35 7.17 -1.50
C MET A 18 -9.85 6.95 -1.42
N TYR A 19 -10.30 5.88 -0.75
CA TYR A 19 -11.68 5.41 -0.90
C TYR A 19 -12.49 5.46 0.38
N TRP A 20 -11.83 5.51 1.56
CA TRP A 20 -12.54 5.41 2.83
C TRP A 20 -12.86 6.77 3.44
N GLU A 21 -13.60 7.58 2.69
CA GLU A 21 -13.98 8.95 3.05
C GLU A 21 -14.67 9.05 4.42
N ALA A 22 -15.50 8.07 4.78
CA ALA A 22 -16.20 8.03 6.07
C ALA A 22 -15.26 7.96 7.29
N GLU A 23 -14.09 7.33 7.17
CA GLU A 23 -13.11 7.18 8.26
C GLU A 23 -11.91 8.13 8.11
N LYS A 24 -11.79 8.81 6.97
CA LYS A 24 -10.64 9.63 6.60
C LYS A 24 -10.45 10.81 7.55
N THR A 25 -11.53 11.44 8.02
CA THR A 25 -11.47 12.61 8.91
C THR A 25 -10.66 12.34 10.19
N ASP A 26 -10.88 11.20 10.83
CA ASP A 26 -10.25 10.89 12.12
C ASP A 26 -8.94 10.10 11.98
N ASN A 27 -8.77 9.36 10.88
CA ASN A 27 -7.68 8.41 10.74
C ASN A 27 -6.58 8.81 9.73
N ALA A 28 -6.83 9.80 8.85
CA ALA A 28 -5.92 10.08 7.74
C ALA A 28 -4.50 10.44 8.16
N ARG A 29 -4.30 11.05 9.33
CA ARG A 29 -2.95 11.31 9.87
C ARG A 29 -2.20 10.00 10.12
N GLY A 30 -2.80 9.07 10.87
CA GLY A 30 -2.16 7.79 11.19
C GLY A 30 -1.94 6.92 9.95
N TRP A 31 -2.84 6.99 8.97
CA TRP A 31 -2.64 6.31 7.68
C TRP A 31 -1.46 6.87 6.89
N ARG A 32 -1.31 8.21 6.84
CA ARG A 32 -0.14 8.85 6.21
C ARG A 32 1.16 8.51 6.92
N ASP A 33 1.16 8.52 8.25
CA ASP A 33 2.33 8.13 9.05
C ASP A 33 2.75 6.69 8.72
N THR A 34 1.77 5.78 8.60
CA THR A 34 2.03 4.39 8.21
C THR A 34 2.59 4.29 6.79
N ILE A 35 2.05 5.05 5.82
CA ILE A 35 2.57 5.08 4.43
C ILE A 35 4.04 5.47 4.42
N VAL A 36 4.41 6.53 5.13
CA VAL A 36 5.80 7.01 5.22
C VAL A 36 6.69 5.93 5.84
N GLU A 37 6.28 5.34 6.96
CA GLU A 37 7.04 4.27 7.62
C GLU A 37 7.27 3.08 6.68
N GLN A 38 6.23 2.62 5.98
CA GLN A 38 6.37 1.46 5.08
C GLN A 38 7.27 1.75 3.87
N ARG A 39 7.28 2.99 3.36
CA ARG A 39 8.22 3.39 2.30
C ARG A 39 9.65 3.31 2.76
N ILE A 40 9.95 3.79 3.97
CA ILE A 40 11.29 3.67 4.56
C ILE A 40 11.69 2.20 4.71
N GLN A 41 10.78 1.33 5.16
CA GLN A 41 11.06 -0.11 5.26
C GLN A 41 11.35 -0.77 3.91
N ILE A 42 10.64 -0.34 2.86
CA ILE A 42 10.89 -0.80 1.49
C ILE A 42 12.27 -0.35 1.01
N GLU A 43 12.59 0.94 1.19
CA GLU A 43 13.89 1.51 0.81
C GLU A 43 15.05 0.77 1.49
N LEU A 44 15.00 0.61 2.82
CA LEU A 44 16.01 -0.14 3.57
C LEU A 44 16.15 -1.59 3.07
N SER A 45 15.03 -2.25 2.76
CA SER A 45 15.06 -3.62 2.21
C SER A 45 15.75 -3.70 0.84
N LEU A 46 15.62 -2.66 0.02
CA LEU A 46 16.26 -2.58 -1.29
C LEU A 46 17.74 -2.20 -1.19
N GLU A 47 18.11 -1.36 -0.23
CA GLU A 47 19.51 -1.06 0.09
C GLU A 47 20.26 -2.31 0.57
N ASP A 48 19.64 -3.08 1.48
CA ASP A 48 20.20 -4.34 1.98
C ASP A 48 20.28 -5.43 0.90
N SER A 49 19.42 -5.37 -0.11
CA SER A 49 19.36 -6.37 -1.18
C SER A 49 18.88 -5.78 -2.51
N PRO A 50 19.77 -5.14 -3.28
CA PRO A 50 19.41 -4.47 -4.55
C PRO A 50 18.82 -5.40 -5.61
N SER A 51 19.13 -6.70 -5.54
CA SER A 51 18.56 -7.72 -6.43
C SER A 51 17.05 -7.93 -6.24
N LEU A 52 16.45 -7.39 -5.17
CA LEU A 52 15.01 -7.39 -4.96
C LEU A 52 14.28 -6.33 -5.78
N GLY A 53 14.97 -5.28 -6.25
CA GLY A 53 14.36 -4.20 -7.04
C GLY A 53 13.62 -4.71 -8.29
N PRO A 54 14.26 -5.52 -9.16
CA PRO A 54 13.60 -6.09 -10.34
C PRO A 54 12.36 -6.94 -10.01
N LEU A 55 12.35 -7.61 -8.85
CA LEU A 55 11.23 -8.47 -8.42
C LEU A 55 10.00 -7.66 -7.98
N LEU A 56 10.14 -6.37 -7.69
CA LEU A 56 9.01 -5.53 -7.26
C LEU A 56 7.90 -5.47 -8.30
N THR A 57 8.27 -5.38 -9.58
CA THR A 57 7.31 -5.34 -10.69
C THR A 57 6.46 -6.60 -10.73
N ASP A 58 7.09 -7.76 -10.57
CA ASP A 58 6.41 -9.06 -10.57
C ASP A 58 5.52 -9.24 -9.33
N LEU A 59 5.94 -8.68 -8.20
CA LEU A 59 5.25 -8.82 -6.92
C LEU A 59 4.14 -7.78 -6.70
N PHE A 60 4.15 -6.67 -7.45
CA PHE A 60 3.27 -5.53 -7.21
C PHE A 60 1.78 -5.93 -7.28
N LEU A 61 1.38 -6.62 -8.34
CA LEU A 61 -0.01 -7.04 -8.54
C LEU A 61 -0.47 -8.01 -7.44
N ASP A 62 0.39 -8.96 -7.07
CA ASP A 62 0.13 -9.92 -6.00
C ASP A 62 -0.02 -9.22 -4.64
N CYS A 63 0.86 -8.26 -4.34
CA CYS A 63 0.77 -7.46 -3.12
C CYS A 63 -0.50 -6.63 -3.11
N TYR A 64 -0.90 -6.07 -4.25
CA TYR A 64 -2.15 -5.34 -4.39
C TYR A 64 -3.37 -6.20 -4.06
N GLN A 65 -3.48 -7.38 -4.68
CA GLN A 65 -4.60 -8.28 -4.45
C GLN A 65 -4.67 -8.75 -2.99
N LYS A 66 -3.51 -9.01 -2.37
CA LYS A 66 -3.43 -9.37 -0.94
C LYS A 66 -3.87 -8.22 -0.03
N ALA A 67 -3.40 -7.00 -0.27
CA ALA A 67 -3.77 -5.82 0.50
C ALA A 67 -5.28 -5.55 0.40
N ARG A 68 -5.81 -5.53 -0.83
CA ARG A 68 -7.23 -5.39 -1.12
C ARG A 68 -8.06 -6.44 -0.39
N SER A 69 -7.76 -7.73 -0.60
CA SER A 69 -8.53 -8.82 0.03
C SER A 69 -8.44 -8.79 1.55
N THR A 70 -7.28 -8.41 2.11
CA THR A 70 -7.09 -8.34 3.57
C THR A 70 -7.91 -7.20 4.15
N ALA A 71 -7.85 -6.00 3.56
CA ALA A 71 -8.60 -4.84 4.00
C ALA A 71 -10.11 -5.09 3.94
N LEU A 72 -10.61 -5.62 2.81
CA LEU A 72 -12.03 -5.94 2.65
C LEU A 72 -12.54 -6.89 3.74
N ARG A 73 -11.78 -7.95 4.05
CA ARG A 73 -12.15 -8.92 5.09
C ARG A 73 -12.02 -8.35 6.50
N LYS A 74 -10.90 -7.70 6.81
CA LYS A 74 -10.58 -7.16 8.13
C LYS A 74 -11.60 -6.14 8.59
N TYR A 75 -12.06 -5.31 7.66
CA TYR A 75 -12.99 -4.22 7.94
C TYR A 75 -14.43 -4.53 7.51
N GLN A 76 -14.70 -5.76 7.07
CA GLN A 76 -16.02 -6.22 6.63
C GLN A 76 -16.65 -5.30 5.57
N LEU A 77 -15.82 -4.78 4.67
CA LEU A 77 -16.23 -3.89 3.58
C LEU A 77 -16.80 -4.71 2.42
N ARG A 78 -17.66 -4.07 1.62
CA ARG A 78 -18.23 -4.68 0.43
C ARG A 78 -17.15 -5.02 -0.59
N ALA A 79 -17.35 -6.09 -1.36
CA ALA A 79 -16.38 -6.55 -2.34
C ALA A 79 -16.07 -5.52 -3.46
N ASP A 80 -16.94 -4.53 -3.66
CA ASP A 80 -16.82 -3.43 -4.62
C ASP A 80 -16.21 -2.15 -4.01
N PHE A 81 -15.88 -2.14 -2.72
CA PHE A 81 -15.40 -0.94 -2.02
C PHE A 81 -14.04 -0.44 -2.54
N PHE A 82 -13.16 -1.36 -2.92
CA PHE A 82 -11.90 -1.04 -3.60
C PHE A 82 -11.90 -1.62 -5.02
N PRO A 83 -11.28 -0.93 -6.00
CA PRO A 83 -11.24 -1.40 -7.39
C PRO A 83 -10.57 -2.78 -7.49
N ALA A 84 -10.89 -3.56 -8.54
CA ALA A 84 -10.28 -4.87 -8.75
C ALA A 84 -8.83 -4.78 -9.24
N GLU A 85 -8.50 -3.69 -9.93
CA GLU A 85 -7.16 -3.37 -10.45
C GLU A 85 -6.56 -2.20 -9.68
N PRO A 86 -5.21 -2.11 -9.57
CA PRO A 86 -4.54 -1.01 -8.90
C PRO A 86 -4.89 0.35 -9.54
N PRO A 87 -5.34 1.35 -8.75
CA PRO A 87 -5.61 2.71 -9.23
C PRO A 87 -4.34 3.59 -9.27
N PHE A 88 -3.19 3.01 -8.98
CA PHE A 88 -1.87 3.64 -8.95
C PHE A 88 -0.82 2.66 -9.47
N THR A 89 0.33 3.19 -9.85
CA THR A 89 1.47 2.40 -10.34
C THR A 89 2.39 1.97 -9.20
N LEU A 90 3.33 1.06 -9.49
CA LEU A 90 4.43 0.75 -8.57
C LEU A 90 5.28 2.01 -8.29
N GLU A 91 5.49 2.85 -9.31
CA GLU A 91 6.24 4.10 -9.16
C GLU A 91 5.56 5.05 -8.16
N ASP A 92 4.24 5.18 -8.21
CA ASP A 92 3.46 5.96 -7.23
C ASP A 92 3.59 5.38 -5.81
N VAL A 93 3.58 4.06 -5.67
CA VAL A 93 3.75 3.38 -4.38
C VAL A 93 5.11 3.69 -3.77
N LEU A 94 6.17 3.66 -4.57
CA LEU A 94 7.55 3.89 -4.12
C LEU A 94 7.91 5.37 -3.98
N ASN A 95 7.21 6.27 -4.67
CA ASN A 95 7.47 7.70 -4.64
C ASN A 95 7.13 8.32 -3.26
N SER A 96 8.13 8.80 -2.52
CA SER A 96 7.95 9.43 -1.20
C SER A 96 6.94 10.57 -1.18
N ASP A 97 6.85 11.33 -2.27
CA ASP A 97 6.02 12.53 -2.37
C ASP A 97 4.60 12.23 -2.85
N TYR A 98 4.34 11.00 -3.30
CA TYR A 98 3.00 10.60 -3.73
C TYR A 98 2.11 10.36 -2.51
N LEU A 99 1.05 11.14 -2.38
CA LEU A 99 -0.09 10.86 -1.51
C LEU A 99 -1.37 11.10 -2.31
N PRO A 100 -2.27 10.12 -2.38
CA PRO A 100 -3.55 10.31 -3.05
C PRO A 100 -4.38 11.37 -2.31
N GLN A 101 -5.10 12.19 -3.08
CA GLN A 101 -6.00 13.23 -2.56
C GLN A 101 -7.29 12.62 -2.01
#